data_AF-A0A2G9YRB0-F1
#
_entry.id   AF-A0A2G9YRB0-F1
#
_cell.length_a   1.000
_cell.length_b   1.000
_cell.length_c   1.000
_cell.angle_alpha   90.00
_cell.angle_beta   90.00
_cell.angle_gamma   90.00
#
_symmetry.space_group_name_H-M   'P 1'
#
loop_
_entity.id
_entity.type
_entity.pdbx_description
1 polymer ?
#
loop_
_entity_poly.entity_id
_entity_poly.type
_entity_poly.pdbx_seq_one_letter_code
_entity_poly.pdbx_strand_id
1 'polypeptide(L)'
;MRYTQRKGDYAVAKAIASFTKLGYDILLPLTESASYDLVVEQNGLLKRVQVKYSSDHDVDLRRIHSNSNGYVVKKAKINAYDWLYILSSDEKEYLIKECLCGRRSITLNDKYILK
;
A
#
# COMPACT_ATOMS: atom_id res chain seq x y z
N MET A 1 12.90 -3.09 -14.67
CA MET A 1 13.14 -2.72 -13.25
C MET A 1 12.64 -1.31 -12.91
N ARG A 2 13.00 -0.25 -13.67
CA ARG A 2 12.53 1.13 -13.38
C ARG A 2 11.01 1.36 -13.52
N TYR A 3 10.32 0.65 -14.42
CA TYR A 3 8.90 0.89 -14.69
C TYR A 3 7.96 0.43 -13.57
N THR A 4 8.25 -0.71 -12.93
CA THR A 4 7.47 -1.22 -11.78
C THR A 4 7.67 -0.37 -10.53
N GLN A 5 8.90 0.10 -10.30
CA GLN A 5 9.19 1.06 -9.22
C GLN A 5 8.38 2.35 -9.41
N ARG A 6 8.40 2.91 -10.63
CA ARG A 6 7.60 4.11 -10.97
C ARG A 6 6.10 3.96 -10.71
N LYS A 7 5.52 2.78 -10.94
CA LYS A 7 4.10 2.50 -10.62
C LYS A 7 3.83 2.52 -9.11
N GLY A 8 4.76 1.98 -8.32
CA GLY A 8 4.71 2.06 -6.86
C GLY A 8 4.80 3.50 -6.38
N ASP A 9 5.80 4.25 -6.87
CA ASP A 9 6.00 5.67 -6.53
C ASP A 9 4.77 6.51 -6.91
N TYR A 10 4.19 6.24 -8.08
CA TYR A 10 2.94 6.89 -8.52
C TYR A 10 1.78 6.59 -7.58
N ALA A 11 1.60 5.33 -7.16
CA ALA A 11 0.57 4.96 -6.21
C ALA A 11 0.76 5.64 -4.84
N VAL A 12 2.01 5.80 -4.38
CA VAL A 12 2.32 6.53 -3.15
C VAL A 12 1.96 8.01 -3.29
N ALA A 13 2.35 8.66 -4.40
CA ALA A 13 2.01 10.05 -4.66
C ALA A 13 0.48 10.28 -4.71
N LYS A 14 -0.26 9.36 -5.33
CA LYS A 14 -1.72 9.35 -5.34
C LYS A 14 -2.33 9.19 -3.95
N ALA A 15 -1.81 8.26 -3.15
CA ALA A 15 -2.24 8.07 -1.76
C ALA A 15 -2.04 9.35 -0.93
N ILE A 16 -0.88 10.00 -1.06
CA ILE A 16 -0.60 11.28 -0.40
C ILE A 16 -1.65 12.32 -0.81
N ALA A 17 -1.86 12.53 -2.12
CA ALA A 17 -2.83 13.50 -2.61
C ALA A 17 -4.25 13.25 -2.08
N SER A 18 -4.69 11.99 -2.07
CA SER A 18 -6.03 11.62 -1.62
C SER A 18 -6.21 11.76 -0.12
N PHE A 19 -5.25 11.30 0.69
CA PHE A 19 -5.30 11.49 2.13
C PHE A 19 -5.17 12.97 2.52
N THR A 20 -4.32 13.75 1.86
CA THR A 20 -4.24 15.20 2.07
C THR A 20 -5.57 15.89 1.70
N LYS A 21 -6.21 15.50 0.60
CA LYS A 21 -7.54 16.02 0.22
C LYS A 21 -8.61 15.73 1.28
N LEU A 22 -8.51 14.59 1.95
CA LEU A 22 -9.40 14.19 3.04
C LEU A 22 -9.04 14.83 4.40
N GLY A 23 -8.00 15.68 4.45
CA GLY A 23 -7.60 16.41 5.65
C GLY A 23 -6.72 15.62 6.61
N TYR A 24 -6.07 14.54 6.16
CA TYR A 24 -5.09 13.81 6.97
C TYR A 24 -3.72 14.46 6.88
N ASP A 25 -3.00 14.49 8.00
CA ASP A 25 -1.57 14.81 8.01
C ASP A 25 -0.77 13.57 7.59
N ILE A 26 0.30 13.79 6.82
CA ILE A 26 1.11 12.73 6.22
C ILE A 26 2.52 12.74 6.83
N LEU A 27 2.96 11.58 7.33
CA LEU A 27 4.31 11.36 7.81
C LEU A 27 4.99 10.31 6.93
N LEU A 28 6.17 10.63 6.43
CA LEU A 28 6.95 9.75 5.56
C LEU A 28 8.10 9.09 6.34
N PRO A 29 8.22 7.75 6.30
CA PRO A 29 9.38 7.08 6.87
C PRO A 29 10.63 7.42 6.05
N LEU A 30 11.73 7.75 6.73
CA LEU A 30 13.04 7.96 6.07
C LEU A 30 13.71 6.64 5.64
N THR A 31 13.20 5.50 6.08
CA THR A 31 13.75 4.18 5.77
C THR A 31 12.92 3.45 4.72
N GLU A 32 13.60 2.79 3.79
CA GLU A 32 12.98 1.92 2.78
C GLU A 32 12.66 0.51 3.32
N SER A 33 13.13 0.19 4.53
CA SER A 33 12.98 -1.13 5.13
C SER A 33 11.64 -1.35 5.84
N ALA A 34 10.85 -0.29 6.00
CA ALA A 34 9.55 -0.34 6.64
C ALA A 34 8.58 -1.26 5.89
N SER A 35 7.58 -1.79 6.61
CA SER A 35 6.51 -2.62 6.03
C SER A 35 5.27 -1.81 5.63
N TYR A 36 5.44 -0.49 5.53
CA TYR A 36 4.45 0.52 5.14
C TYR A 36 5.20 1.65 4.44
N ASP A 37 4.51 2.41 3.60
CA ASP A 37 5.11 3.46 2.75
C ASP A 37 4.89 4.86 3.33
N LEU A 38 3.81 5.07 4.07
CA LEU A 38 3.51 6.32 4.78
C LEU A 38 2.72 6.05 6.06
N VAL A 39 2.60 7.07 6.90
CA VAL A 39 1.68 7.10 8.03
C VAL A 39 0.73 8.27 7.83
N VAL A 40 -0.56 8.03 8.07
CA VAL A 40 -1.55 9.10 8.13
C VAL A 40 -1.92 9.37 9.58
N GLU A 41 -2.12 10.64 9.91
CA GLU A 41 -2.63 11.09 11.20
C GLU A 41 -4.02 11.70 11.02
N GLN A 42 -4.95 11.31 11.88
CA GLN A 42 -6.28 11.90 11.96
C GLN A 42 -6.77 11.85 13.40
N ASN A 43 -7.13 13.00 13.95
CA ASN A 43 -7.66 13.13 15.32
C ASN A 43 -6.75 12.52 16.39
N GLY A 44 -5.43 12.68 16.25
CA GLY A 44 -4.41 12.15 17.16
C GLY A 44 -4.11 10.67 16.97
N LEU A 45 -4.73 10.00 15.99
CA LEU A 45 -4.52 8.58 15.71
C LEU A 45 -3.62 8.39 14.50
N LEU A 46 -2.51 7.68 14.70
CA LEU A 46 -1.59 7.29 13.64
C LEU A 46 -2.00 5.94 13.03
N LYS A 47 -1.99 5.88 11.69
CA LYS A 47 -2.24 4.66 10.92
C LYS A 47 -1.15 4.47 9.88
N ARG A 48 -0.41 3.37 10.00
CA ARG A 48 0.61 2.96 9.03
C ARG A 48 -0.07 2.42 7.79
N VAL A 49 0.25 2.96 6.63
CA VAL A 49 -0.37 2.61 5.35
C VAL A 49 0.65 1.96 4.44
N GLN A 50 0.39 0.71 4.07
CA GLN A 50 1.08 0.07 2.95
C GLN A 50 0.34 0.44 1.66
N VAL A 51 1.08 0.83 0.64
CA VAL A 51 0.59 1.18 -0.68
C VAL A 51 0.94 0.08 -1.67
N LYS A 52 0.01 -0.23 -2.57
CA LYS A 52 0.24 -1.11 -3.71
C LYS A 52 -0.37 -0.51 -4.97
N TYR A 53 0.29 -0.77 -6.10
CA TYR A 53 -0.30 -0.61 -7.42
C TYR A 53 -0.69 -2.00 -7.96
N SER A 54 -1.83 -2.12 -8.63
CA SER A 54 -2.22 -3.35 -9.31
C SER A 54 -2.85 -3.06 -10.68
N SER A 55 -2.50 -3.87 -11.68
CA SER A 55 -3.28 -3.92 -12.94
C SER A 55 -4.34 -5.03 -12.90
N ASP A 56 -4.29 -5.89 -11.89
CA ASP A 56 -5.18 -7.04 -11.72
C ASP A 56 -6.21 -6.78 -10.63
N HIS A 57 -7.37 -7.42 -10.79
CA HIS A 57 -8.46 -7.37 -9.82
C HIS A 57 -8.16 -8.21 -8.56
N ASP A 58 -7.39 -9.30 -8.70
CA ASP A 58 -6.86 -10.07 -7.56
C ASP A 58 -5.42 -9.63 -7.28
N VAL A 59 -5.24 -8.86 -6.21
CA VAL A 59 -3.99 -8.17 -5.90
C VAL A 59 -3.10 -9.08 -5.06
N ASP A 60 -1.90 -9.42 -5.55
CA ASP A 60 -0.91 -10.15 -4.77
C ASP A 60 -0.40 -9.29 -3.60
N LEU A 61 -0.56 -9.80 -2.38
CA LEU A 61 -0.19 -9.11 -1.14
C LEU A 61 1.26 -9.32 -0.76
N ARG A 62 1.95 -10.28 -1.37
CA ARG A 62 3.35 -10.59 -1.05
C ARG A 62 4.27 -9.46 -1.51
N ARG A 63 5.37 -9.26 -0.79
CA ARG A 63 6.49 -8.42 -1.24
C ARG A 63 7.54 -9.33 -1.86
N ILE A 64 7.89 -9.06 -3.10
CA ILE A 64 8.90 -9.81 -3.83
C ILE A 64 10.10 -8.88 -4.02
N HIS A 65 11.23 -9.26 -3.43
CA HIS A 65 12.49 -8.53 -3.55
C HIS A 65 13.48 -9.38 -4.34
N SER A 66 13.85 -8.92 -5.53
CA SER A 66 14.92 -9.54 -6.31
C SER A 66 16.28 -9.21 -5.69
N ASN A 67 17.17 -10.18 -5.65
CA ASN A 67 18.56 -10.03 -5.26
C ASN A 67 19.47 -10.78 -6.25
N SER A 68 20.79 -10.72 -6.08
CA SER A 68 21.76 -11.39 -6.96
C SER A 68 21.60 -12.92 -7.03
N ASN A 69 20.93 -13.53 -6.04
CA ASN A 69 20.77 -14.98 -5.90
C ASN A 69 19.34 -15.45 -6.21
N GLY A 70 18.48 -14.59 -6.76
CA GLY A 70 17.09 -14.89 -7.11
C GLY A 70 16.09 -13.88 -6.54
N TYR A 71 15.02 -14.37 -5.92
CA TYR A 71 13.98 -13.54 -5.34
C TYR A 71 13.57 -14.03 -3.95
N VAL A 72 13.32 -13.08 -3.04
CA VAL A 72 12.80 -13.35 -1.71
C VAL A 72 11.34 -12.90 -1.67
N VAL A 73 10.45 -13.85 -1.39
CA VAL A 73 9.03 -13.58 -1.19
C VAL A 73 8.75 -13.44 0.30
N LYS A 74 8.32 -12.26 0.74
CA LYS A 74 7.93 -11.99 2.12
C LYS A 74 6.42 -11.79 2.20
N LYS A 75 5.76 -12.57 3.07
CA LYS A 75 4.37 -12.29 3.46
C LYS A 75 4.34 -11.17 4.49
N ALA A 76 3.24 -10.42 4.52
CA ALA A 76 3.00 -9.46 5.59
C ALA A 76 2.96 -10.17 6.94
N LYS A 77 3.75 -9.67 7.90
CA LYS A 77 3.70 -10.10 9.30
C LYS A 77 2.44 -9.54 9.96
N ILE A 78 2.04 -10.13 11.09
CA ILE A 78 0.99 -9.54 11.93
C ILE A 78 1.37 -8.11 12.31
N ASN A 79 0.42 -7.17 12.20
CA ASN A 79 0.60 -5.75 12.50
C ASN A 79 1.71 -5.04 11.71
N ALA A 80 2.05 -5.53 10.51
CA ALA A 80 3.04 -4.91 9.62
C ALA A 80 2.64 -3.50 9.17
N TYR A 81 1.34 -3.28 8.99
CA TYR A 81 0.68 -2.02 8.65
C TYR A 81 -0.73 -2.06 9.23
N ASP A 82 -1.37 -0.90 9.33
CA ASP A 82 -2.75 -0.79 9.82
C ASP A 82 -3.73 -0.79 8.65
N TRP A 83 -3.40 -0.05 7.58
CA TRP A 83 -4.21 0.07 6.36
C TRP A 83 -3.43 -0.37 5.12
N LEU A 84 -4.16 -0.89 4.14
CA LEU A 84 -3.67 -1.18 2.80
C LEU A 84 -4.40 -0.28 1.80
N TYR A 85 -3.66 0.62 1.16
CA TYR A 85 -4.13 1.43 0.04
C TYR A 85 -3.72 0.77 -1.28
N ILE A 86 -4.65 0.67 -2.22
CA ILE A 86 -4.40 0.09 -3.54
C ILE A 86 -4.86 1.08 -4.60
N LEU A 87 -3.95 1.42 -5.52
CA LEU A 87 -4.27 2.11 -6.76
C LEU A 87 -4.35 1.08 -7.90
N SER A 88 -5.47 1.02 -8.57
CA SER A 88 -5.62 0.18 -9.76
C SER A 88 -5.20 0.90 -11.04
N SER A 89 -4.99 0.14 -12.12
CA SER A 89 -4.63 0.71 -13.42
C SER A 89 -5.70 1.57 -14.08
N ASP A 90 -6.95 1.49 -13.63
CA ASP A 90 -8.06 2.35 -14.05
C ASP A 90 -8.25 3.57 -13.11
N GLU A 91 -7.22 3.93 -12.34
CA GLU A 91 -7.19 5.08 -11.43
C GLU A 91 -8.22 5.02 -10.28
N LYS A 92 -8.78 3.85 -10.00
CA LYS A 92 -9.61 3.64 -8.80
C LYS A 92 -8.74 3.41 -7.59
N GLU A 93 -9.19 3.97 -6.48
CA GLU A 93 -8.48 3.96 -5.21
C GLU A 93 -9.27 3.11 -4.22
N TYR A 94 -8.58 2.18 -3.56
CA TYR A 94 -9.19 1.27 -2.59
C TYR A 94 -8.44 1.39 -1.25
N LEU A 95 -9.20 1.40 -0.15
CA LEU A 95 -8.66 1.45 1.20
C LEU A 95 -9.23 0.30 2.04
N ILE A 96 -8.35 -0.62 2.43
CA ILE A 96 -8.66 -1.71 3.34
C ILE A 96 -8.10 -1.37 4.71
N LYS A 97 -8.99 -1.17 5.70
CA LYS A 97 -8.62 -0.74 7.06
C LYS A 97 -8.25 -1.89 8.00
N GLU A 98 -7.50 -2.87 7.50
CA GLU A 98 -7.00 -4.01 8.27
C GLU A 98 -5.66 -4.54 7.73
N CYS A 99 -4.90 -5.21 8.60
CA CYS A 99 -3.70 -5.93 8.21
C CYS A 99 -4.06 -7.32 7.65
N LEU A 100 -3.78 -7.55 6.37
CA LEU A 100 -4.05 -8.83 5.70
C LEU A 100 -2.89 -9.82 5.87
N CYS A 101 -2.40 -9.98 7.11
CA CYS A 101 -1.24 -10.82 7.40
C CYS A 101 -1.47 -12.29 6.99
N GLY A 102 -0.44 -12.94 6.46
CA GLY A 102 -0.49 -14.35 6.03
C GLY A 102 -1.31 -14.64 4.75
N ARG A 103 -2.20 -13.73 4.32
CA ARG A 103 -2.96 -13.85 3.06
C ARG A 103 -2.05 -13.71 1.84
N ARG A 104 -2.42 -14.41 0.77
CA ARG A 104 -1.70 -14.38 -0.51
C ARG A 104 -2.17 -13.22 -1.40
N SER A 105 -3.47 -13.03 -1.50
CA SER A 105 -4.07 -12.02 -2.36
C SER A 105 -5.35 -11.46 -1.75
N ILE A 106 -5.87 -10.40 -2.38
CA ILE A 106 -7.18 -9.84 -2.10
C ILE A 106 -7.86 -9.44 -3.41
N THR A 107 -9.13 -9.82 -3.55
CA THR A 107 -9.97 -9.35 -4.64
C THR A 107 -10.54 -7.97 -4.32
N LEU A 108 -10.30 -7.02 -5.22
CA LEU A 108 -10.85 -5.66 -5.12
C LEU A 108 -12.37 -5.70 -5.25
N ASN A 109 -13.07 -4.84 -4.50
CA ASN A 109 -14.53 -4.76 -4.58
C ASN A 109 -14.99 -3.37 -4.10
N ASP A 110 -16.24 -3.05 -4.41
CA ASP A 110 -16.76 -1.69 -4.23
C ASP A 110 -16.83 -1.25 -2.77
N LYS A 111 -16.92 -2.18 -1.81
CA LYS A 111 -16.90 -1.85 -0.37
C LYS A 111 -15.55 -1.29 0.09
N TYR A 112 -14.48 -1.47 -0.68
CA TYR A 112 -13.16 -0.91 -0.38
C TYR A 112 -12.89 0.39 -1.12
N ILE A 113 -13.76 0.85 -2.02
CA ILE A 113 -13.51 2.09 -2.77
C ILE A 113 -13.37 3.27 -1.81
N LEU A 114 -12.26 3.99 -1.95
CA LEU A 114 -12.01 5.24 -1.25
C LEU A 114 -12.87 6.32 -1.93
N LYS A 115 -13.81 6.88 -1.18
CA LYS A 115 -14.72 7.95 -1.65
C LYS A 115 -14.16 9.33 -1.32
#